data_AF-A0A418NWS7-F1
#
_entry.id   AF-A0A418NWS7-F1
#
_cell.length_a   1.000
_cell.length_b   1.000
_cell.length_c   1.000
_cell.angle_alpha   90.00
_cell.angle_beta   90.00
_cell.angle_gamma   90.00
#
_symmetry.space_group_name_H-M   'P 1'
#
loop_
_entity.id
_entity.type
_entity.pdbx_description
1 polymer ?
#
loop_
_entity_poly.entity_id
_entity_poly.type
_entity_poly.pdbx_seq_one_letter_code
_entity_poly.pdbx_strand_id
1 'polypeptide(L)'
;MQKNYRQSGVGMLDAAPGTYMVHAYFDDNQVDLVKCTVIGWQVMQDRHLTPLVLDPRAVDEDGWVIIHPDGRVEAEDGRNWPTQEAWLQDERQLRRSAA
;
A
#
# COMPACT_ATOMS: atom_id res chain seq x y z
N MET A 1 -27.83 21.76 3.34
CA MET A 1 -26.88 20.63 3.48
C MET A 1 -26.76 19.95 2.13
N GLN A 2 -25.74 20.29 1.36
CA GLN A 2 -25.50 19.70 0.05
C GLN A 2 -25.01 18.27 0.28
N LYS A 3 -25.79 17.26 -0.14
CA LYS A 3 -25.36 15.86 -0.02
C LYS A 3 -24.18 15.67 -0.97
N ASN A 4 -22.98 15.57 -0.40
CA ASN A 4 -21.78 15.26 -1.15
C ASN A 4 -21.85 13.77 -1.51
N TYR A 5 -22.44 13.45 -2.65
CA TYR A 5 -22.37 12.12 -3.24
C TYR A 5 -20.95 11.93 -3.76
N ARG A 6 -20.00 11.62 -2.86
CA ARG A 6 -18.72 11.08 -3.29
C ARG A 6 -19.02 9.86 -4.14
N GLN A 7 -18.52 9.83 -5.37
CA GLN A 7 -18.67 8.67 -6.25
C GLN A 7 -18.17 7.44 -5.49
N SER A 8 -19.09 6.55 -5.14
CA SER A 8 -18.77 5.28 -4.48
C SER A 8 -18.06 4.37 -5.48
N GLY A 9 -17.20 3.48 -4.96
CA GLY A 9 -16.63 2.39 -5.74
C GLY A 9 -17.71 1.57 -6.45
N VAL A 10 -17.36 1.01 -7.61
CA VAL A 10 -18.27 0.23 -8.47
C VAL A 10 -18.26 -1.26 -8.17
N GLY A 11 -17.34 -1.72 -7.31
CA GLY A 11 -17.23 -3.11 -6.91
C GLY A 11 -16.18 -3.32 -5.82
N MET A 12 -16.13 -4.55 -5.32
CA MET A 12 -15.14 -5.02 -4.35
C MET A 12 -14.60 -6.38 -4.79
N LEU A 13 -13.31 -6.61 -4.53
CA LEU A 13 -12.64 -7.91 -4.73
C LEU A 13 -12.03 -8.36 -3.41
N ASP A 14 -12.09 -9.65 -3.13
CA ASP A 14 -11.43 -10.22 -1.95
C ASP A 14 -9.92 -10.16 -2.12
N ALA A 15 -9.20 -9.86 -1.03
CA ALA A 15 -7.76 -9.94 -1.03
C ALA A 15 -7.32 -11.40 -0.87
N ALA A 16 -6.24 -11.77 -1.58
CA ALA A 16 -5.63 -13.07 -1.39
C ALA A 16 -5.03 -13.19 0.02
N PRO A 17 -5.16 -14.33 0.72
CA PRO A 17 -4.51 -14.54 2.00
C PRO A 17 -3.00 -14.31 1.91
N GLY A 18 -2.43 -13.56 2.85
CA GLY A 18 -1.02 -13.15 2.82
C GLY A 18 -0.76 -11.82 2.12
N THR A 19 -1.80 -11.08 1.75
CA THR A 19 -1.68 -9.70 1.24
C THR A 19 -1.63 -8.72 2.41
N TYR A 20 -0.56 -7.90 2.48
CA TYR A 20 -0.36 -6.92 3.54
C TYR A 20 -0.03 -5.55 2.98
N MET A 21 -0.65 -4.51 3.52
CA MET A 21 -0.14 -3.16 3.38
C MET A 21 1.01 -2.96 4.36
N VAL A 22 2.07 -2.30 3.93
CA VAL A 22 3.30 -2.17 4.70
C VAL A 22 3.83 -0.75 4.73
N HIS A 23 4.26 -0.31 5.91
CA HIS A 23 5.04 0.91 6.08
C HIS A 23 6.40 0.56 6.67
N ALA A 24 7.46 1.12 6.09
CA ALA A 24 8.83 0.92 6.53
C ALA A 24 9.35 2.15 7.28
N TYR A 25 9.72 1.95 8.55
CA TYR A 25 10.38 2.94 9.39
C TYR A 25 11.86 2.64 9.45
N PHE A 26 12.69 3.63 9.16
CA PHE A 26 14.14 3.51 9.15
C PHE A 26 14.69 4.27 10.35
N ASP A 27 15.28 3.56 11.31
CA ASP A 27 15.88 4.11 12.53
C ASP A 27 17.33 3.61 12.63
N ASP A 28 18.30 4.54 12.56
CA ASP A 28 19.77 4.45 12.65
C ASP A 28 20.51 3.19 12.12
N ASN A 29 20.06 1.96 12.41
CA ASN A 29 20.55 0.70 11.85
C ASN A 29 19.49 -0.41 11.66
N GLN A 30 18.22 -0.13 11.95
CA GLN A 30 17.11 -1.08 11.85
C GLN A 30 16.04 -0.57 10.90
N VAL A 31 15.32 -1.54 10.31
CA VAL A 31 14.13 -1.28 9.52
C VAL A 31 12.99 -1.98 10.22
N ASP A 32 12.03 -1.21 10.71
CA ASP A 32 10.79 -1.73 11.27
C ASP A 32 9.70 -1.74 10.20
N LEU A 33 8.99 -2.86 10.10
CA LEU A 33 7.93 -3.06 9.13
C LEU A 33 6.60 -3.22 9.85
N VAL A 34 5.77 -2.19 9.75
CA VAL A 34 4.39 -2.23 10.25
C VAL A 34 3.51 -2.80 9.13
N LYS A 35 2.87 -3.94 9.40
CA LYS A 35 1.98 -4.63 8.45
C LYS A 35 0.53 -4.48 8.86
N CYS A 36 -0.33 -4.12 7.92
CA CYS A 36 -1.78 -4.16 8.04
C CYS A 36 -2.36 -5.18 7.06
N THR A 37 -3.28 -6.02 7.53
CA THR A 37 -3.96 -6.98 6.66
C THR A 37 -4.86 -6.26 5.66
N VAL A 38 -4.69 -6.56 4.38
CA VAL A 38 -5.64 -6.12 3.35
C VAL A 38 -6.80 -7.10 3.33
N ILE A 39 -8.02 -6.60 3.56
CA ILE A 39 -9.24 -7.44 3.57
C ILE A 39 -9.89 -7.54 2.19
N GLY A 40 -9.58 -6.61 1.30
CA GLY A 40 -10.12 -6.57 -0.05
C GLY A 40 -9.60 -5.37 -0.84
N TRP A 41 -10.20 -5.17 -2.01
CA TRP A 41 -9.90 -4.08 -2.92
C TRP A 41 -11.18 -3.38 -3.32
N GLN A 42 -11.22 -2.07 -3.19
CA GLN A 42 -12.27 -1.23 -3.75
C GLN A 42 -11.93 -0.90 -5.20
N VAL A 43 -12.86 -1.19 -6.10
CA VAL A 43 -12.75 -0.82 -7.51
C VAL A 43 -13.36 0.56 -7.72
N MET A 44 -12.53 1.53 -8.10
CA MET A 44 -12.96 2.89 -8.38
C MET A 44 -13.54 2.99 -9.80
N GLN A 45 -14.31 4.06 -10.08
CA GLN A 45 -14.98 4.24 -11.38
C GLN A 45 -14.01 4.41 -12.55
N ASP A 46 -12.84 4.98 -12.26
CA ASP A 46 -11.70 5.12 -13.16
C ASP A 46 -10.88 3.83 -13.31
N ARG A 47 -11.33 2.73 -12.70
CA ARG A 47 -10.70 1.40 -12.68
C ARG A 47 -9.40 1.33 -11.88
N HIS A 48 -9.10 2.33 -11.06
CA HIS A 48 -8.06 2.21 -10.05
C HIS A 48 -8.53 1.29 -8.91
N LEU A 49 -7.57 0.59 -8.30
CA LEU A 49 -7.80 -0.26 -7.14
C LEU A 49 -7.26 0.45 -5.90
N THR A 50 -8.08 0.49 -4.86
CA THR A 50 -7.67 1.00 -3.54
C THR A 50 -7.75 -0.15 -2.53
N PRO A 51 -6.70 -0.42 -1.75
CA PRO A 51 -6.74 -1.47 -0.75
C PRO A 51 -7.74 -1.12 0.36
N LEU A 52 -8.54 -2.10 0.76
CA LEU A 52 -9.39 -2.02 1.94
C LEU A 52 -8.62 -2.61 3.13
N VAL A 53 -8.45 -1.78 4.16
CA VAL A 53 -7.76 -2.11 5.40
C VAL A 53 -8.63 -1.74 6.60
N LEU A 54 -8.28 -2.24 7.78
CA LEU A 54 -9.02 -1.93 9.01
C LEU A 54 -8.85 -0.47 9.46
N ASP A 55 -7.70 0.14 9.17
CA ASP A 55 -7.44 1.56 9.42
C ASP A 55 -7.26 2.32 8.10
N PRO A 56 -8.31 2.99 7.59
CA PRO A 56 -8.26 3.66 6.29
C PRO A 56 -7.33 4.89 6.27
N ARG A 57 -6.94 5.45 7.43
CA ARG A 57 -6.01 6.60 7.47
C ARG A 57 -4.65 6.25 6.90
N ALA A 58 -4.25 4.99 7.05
CA ALA A 58 -2.99 4.49 6.53
C ALA A 58 -2.98 4.40 4.98
N VAL A 59 -4.14 4.47 4.32
CA VAL A 59 -4.24 4.56 2.85
C VAL A 59 -4.29 6.02 2.41
N ASP A 60 -5.06 6.86 3.11
CA ASP A 60 -5.38 8.21 2.66
C ASP A 60 -4.24 9.24 2.86
N GLU A 61 -3.37 9.08 3.88
CA GLU A 61 -2.38 10.11 4.26
C GLU A 61 -1.00 9.88 3.60
N ASP A 62 -0.50 8.64 3.60
CA ASP A 62 0.87 8.31 3.17
C ASP A 62 0.92 7.52 1.84
N GLY A 63 -0.26 7.26 1.25
CA GLY A 63 -0.40 6.29 0.16
C GLY A 63 -0.14 4.86 0.64
N TRP A 64 -0.16 3.90 -0.28
CA TRP A 64 -0.01 2.49 0.07
C TRP A 64 1.14 1.79 -0.65
N VAL A 65 1.71 0.81 0.07
CA VAL A 65 2.63 -0.20 -0.46
C VAL A 65 2.11 -1.57 -0.01
N ILE A 66 1.88 -2.48 -0.96
CA ILE A 66 1.33 -3.81 -0.73
C ILE A 66 2.38 -4.88 -0.98
N ILE A 67 2.55 -5.80 -0.03
CA ILE A 67 3.22 -7.08 -0.22
C ILE A 67 2.16 -8.13 -0.56
N HIS A 68 2.33 -8.78 -1.70
CA HIS A 68 1.48 -9.87 -2.17
C HIS A 68 1.93 -11.22 -1.61
N PRO A 69 1.08 -12.26 -1.66
CA PRO A 69 1.42 -13.58 -1.11
C PRO A 69 2.62 -14.25 -1.78
N ASP A 70 2.93 -13.89 -3.02
CA ASP A 70 4.10 -14.35 -3.77
C ASP A 70 5.39 -13.59 -3.41
N GLY A 71 5.31 -12.61 -2.51
CA GLY A 71 6.43 -11.77 -2.07
C GLY A 71 6.67 -10.53 -2.94
N ARG A 72 5.91 -10.35 -4.03
CA ARG A 72 5.96 -9.15 -4.86
C ARG A 72 5.49 -7.94 -4.06
N VAL A 73 6.12 -6.79 -4.30
CA VAL A 73 5.72 -5.52 -3.69
C VAL A 73 5.22 -4.56 -4.76
N GLU A 74 4.12 -3.87 -4.50
CA GLU A 74 3.51 -2.88 -5.39
C GLU A 74 3.18 -1.61 -4.61
N ALA A 75 3.44 -0.44 -5.17
CA ALA A 75 3.07 0.85 -4.60
C ALA A 75 1.95 1.52 -5.41
N GLU A 76 1.24 2.44 -4.78
CA GLU A 76 0.14 3.20 -5.38
C GLU A 76 0.53 3.93 -6.69
N ASP A 77 1.77 4.39 -6.77
CA ASP A 77 2.31 5.11 -7.94
C ASP A 77 2.68 4.20 -9.13
N GLY A 78 2.41 2.89 -9.02
CA GLY A 78 2.67 1.90 -10.06
C GLY A 78 4.08 1.31 -10.03
N ARG A 79 4.96 1.75 -9.12
CA ARG A 79 6.24 1.08 -8.89
C ARG A 79 6.00 -0.32 -8.32
N ASN A 80 6.86 -1.26 -8.71
CA ASN A 80 6.80 -2.63 -8.24
C ASN A 80 8.20 -3.21 -8.09
N TRP A 81 8.32 -4.15 -7.15
CA TRP A 81 9.55 -4.85 -6.84
C TRP A 81 9.28 -6.36 -6.76
N PRO A 82 10.22 -7.20 -7.22
CA PRO A 82 10.03 -8.64 -7.20
C PRO A 82 10.05 -9.23 -5.78
N THR A 83 10.69 -8.56 -4.82
CA THR A 83 10.76 -8.99 -3.42
C THR A 83 10.73 -7.81 -2.45
N GLN A 84 10.43 -8.10 -1.18
CA GLN A 84 10.51 -7.14 -0.08
C GLN A 84 11.92 -6.54 0.07
N GLU A 85 12.98 -7.33 -0.11
CA GLU A 85 14.36 -6.87 0.00
C GLU A 85 14.72 -5.88 -1.11
N ALA A 86 14.26 -6.13 -2.34
CA ALA A 86 14.48 -5.22 -3.47
C ALA A 86 13.82 -3.86 -3.22
N TRP A 87 12.59 -3.87 -2.70
CA TRP A 87 11.90 -2.65 -2.27
C TRP A 87 12.66 -1.91 -1.17
N LEU A 88 13.08 -2.61 -0.10
CA LEU A 88 13.82 -1.99 1.01
C LEU A 88 15.17 -1.40 0.57
N GLN A 89 15.85 -2.01 -0.39
CA GLN A 89 17.10 -1.47 -0.95
C GLN A 89 16.86 -0.16 -1.70
N ASP A 90 15.81 -0.11 -2.52
CA ASP A 90 15.42 1.09 -3.27
C ASP A 90 15.03 2.23 -2.32
N GLU A 91 14.21 1.93 -1.29
CA GLU A 91 13.82 2.88 -0.24
C GLU A 91 15.02 3.46 0.53
N ARG A 92 16.05 2.64 0.81
CA ARG A 92 17.31 3.12 1.40
C ARG A 92 18.10 3.99 0.44
N GLN A 93 18.07 3.70 -0.85
CA GLN A 93 18.77 4.49 -1.85
C GLN A 93 18.10 5.86 -2.03
N LEU A 94 16.77 5.90 -2.12
CA LEU A 94 16.00 7.15 -2.21
C LEU A 94 16.26 8.05 -1.01
N ARG A 95 16.16 7.52 0.22
CA ARG A 95 16.46 8.29 1.44
C ARG A 95 17.90 8.80 1.49
N ARG A 96 18.89 7.99 1.09
CA ARG A 96 20.30 8.44 0.99
C ARG A 96 20.51 9.54 -0.04
N SER A 97 19.75 9.54 -1.13
CA SER A 97 19.86 10.57 -2.17
C SER A 97 19.18 11.89 -1.79
N ALA A 98 18.27 11.87 -0.81
CA ALA A 98 17.52 13.03 -0.34
C ALA A 98 18.17 13.74 0.87
N ALA A 99 19.20 13.14 1.47
CA ALA A 99 19.96 13.67 2.61
C ALA A 99 21.24 14.37 2.14
#